data_AF-A0A958Q4Q7-F1
#
_entry.id   AF-A0A958Q4Q7-F1
#
_cell.length_a   1.000
_cell.length_b   1.000
_cell.length_c   1.000
_cell.angle_alpha   90.00
_cell.angle_beta   90.00
_cell.angle_gamma   90.00
#
_symmetry.space_group_name_H-M   'P 1'
#
loop_
_entity.id
_entity.type
_entity.pdbx_description
1 polymer ?
#
loop_
_entity_poly.entity_id
_entity_poly.type
_entity_poly.pdbx_seq_one_letter_code
_entity_poly.pdbx_strand_id
1 'polypeptide(L)'
;MFRILILVAFVVVSLPLQADEPALGRTADGRAYRTDAEGNQIVDYIAELELSVDSLKRRVHGLEYDLEEKQRVITRCSQGNIEQVSSPTAGLQERDLLNHQSKKTRSVTNSCDLAESQLQTVSIELQKTKDTLRSERIAARSAQENLEIEQQVHKSNAARFQQTITRLERDLKQREQELKAAGVKVAALHDEMESSEEQAMEASQLSSELRAQIELQKTRLREAHLALEQKEIEMQRLKETKVASYDGRASLKVAHKESKSSPSMFSRRTEPQTSSVSAHQRGAVQALKGNVKRELQQVVRLIQQRDQMYRSFQSKSGTVSFKPQQTRTQRGRTIAKITSGISKAGSVNELAVLQRDIREIQARVKEDLALMKRLG
;
A
#
# COMPACT_ATOMS: atom_id res chain seq x y z
N MET A 1 31.90 13.29 31.54
CA MET A 1 32.44 12.34 30.53
C MET A 1 31.36 11.63 29.70
N PHE A 2 30.21 11.23 30.26
CA PHE A 2 29.15 10.53 29.50
C PHE A 2 28.53 11.31 28.33
N ARG A 3 28.50 12.65 28.37
CA ARG A 3 27.92 13.48 27.28
C ARG A 3 28.80 13.57 26.03
N ILE A 4 30.11 13.36 26.15
CA ILE A 4 31.04 13.39 25.00
C ILE A 4 30.94 12.07 24.22
N LEU A 5 30.65 10.96 24.93
CA LEU A 5 30.55 9.63 24.33
C LEU A 5 29.30 9.47 23.44
N ILE A 6 28.19 10.13 23.79
CA ILE A 6 26.96 10.13 22.98
C ILE A 6 27.12 10.95 21.69
N LEU A 7 27.92 12.02 21.72
CA LEU A 7 28.13 12.89 20.57
C LEU A 7 29.06 12.25 19.52
N VAL A 8 30.05 11.45 19.97
CA VAL A 8 30.90 10.65 19.06
C VAL A 8 30.12 9.49 18.43
N ALA A 9 29.18 8.87 19.17
CA ALA A 9 28.32 7.82 18.60
C ALA A 9 27.38 8.34 17.51
N PHE A 10 26.92 9.59 17.58
CA PHE A 10 26.02 10.17 16.57
C PHE A 10 26.74 10.58 15.27
N VAL A 11 28.03 10.96 15.36
CA VAL A 11 28.82 11.37 14.20
C VAL A 11 29.29 10.17 13.36
N VAL A 12 29.56 9.01 13.97
CA VAL A 12 29.97 7.81 13.22
C VAL A 12 28.80 7.17 12.43
N VAL A 13 27.56 7.39 12.86
CA VAL A 13 26.35 6.87 12.16
C VAL A 13 25.90 7.81 11.01
N SER A 14 26.54 8.97 10.84
CA SER A 14 26.20 9.95 9.80
C SER A 14 27.10 9.89 8.56
N LEU A 15 27.94 8.86 8.42
CA LEU A 15 28.62 8.60 7.16
C LEU A 15 27.56 8.14 6.15
N PRO A 16 27.34 8.87 5.04
CA PRO A 16 26.46 8.37 3.99
C PRO A 16 27.04 7.03 3.56
N LEU A 17 26.27 5.95 3.74
CA LEU A 17 26.52 4.70 3.06
C LEU A 17 26.58 5.08 1.58
N GLN A 18 27.79 5.15 1.01
CA GLN A 18 27.96 5.14 -0.44
C GLN A 18 27.43 3.79 -0.87
N ALA A 19 26.14 3.75 -1.17
CA ALA A 19 25.53 2.63 -1.83
C ALA A 19 26.27 2.53 -3.17
N ASP A 20 27.11 1.49 -3.30
CA ASP A 20 27.74 1.16 -4.57
C ASP A 20 26.63 1.13 -5.62
N GLU A 21 26.79 1.94 -6.67
CA GLU A 21 25.79 2.00 -7.73
C GLU A 21 25.59 0.58 -8.27
N PRO A 22 24.34 0.09 -8.32
CA PRO A 22 24.08 -1.27 -8.75
C PRO A 22 24.61 -1.45 -10.16
N ALA A 23 25.48 -2.45 -10.36
CA ALA A 23 26.08 -2.73 -11.64
C ALA A 23 24.97 -2.93 -12.70
N LEU A 24 25.02 -2.11 -13.74
CA LEU A 24 24.10 -2.14 -14.88
C LEU A 24 24.75 -2.93 -16.02
N GLY A 25 23.98 -3.82 -16.63
CA GLY A 25 24.47 -4.66 -17.72
C GLY A 25 23.39 -5.04 -18.73
N ARG A 26 23.81 -5.76 -19.77
CA ARG A 26 22.92 -6.42 -20.72
C ARG A 26 23.06 -7.94 -20.60
N THR A 27 21.93 -8.62 -20.54
CA THR A 27 21.88 -10.08 -20.60
C THR A 27 22.23 -10.57 -22.01
N ALA A 28 22.47 -11.87 -22.19
CA ALA A 28 22.82 -12.46 -23.49
C ALA A 28 21.71 -12.28 -24.56
N ASP A 29 20.46 -12.14 -24.14
CA ASP A 29 19.31 -11.82 -24.99
C ASP A 29 19.12 -10.30 -25.23
N GLY A 30 20.02 -9.47 -24.70
CA GLY A 30 20.09 -8.03 -24.97
C GLY A 30 19.23 -7.16 -24.05
N ARG A 31 18.55 -7.74 -23.06
CA ARG A 31 17.73 -6.99 -22.08
C ARG A 31 18.60 -6.31 -21.03
N ALA A 32 18.15 -5.17 -20.54
CA ALA A 32 18.81 -4.46 -19.45
C ALA A 32 18.55 -5.17 -18.12
N TYR A 33 19.56 -5.28 -17.27
CA TYR A 33 19.41 -5.76 -15.90
C TYR A 33 20.16 -4.87 -14.91
N ARG A 34 19.71 -4.89 -13.66
CA ARG A 34 20.44 -4.39 -12.49
C ARG A 34 20.79 -5.56 -11.60
N THR A 35 21.97 -5.52 -11.01
CA THR A 35 22.36 -6.50 -9.99
C THR A 35 21.90 -6.02 -8.62
N ASP A 36 21.15 -6.84 -7.89
CA ASP A 36 20.77 -6.54 -6.50
C ASP A 36 21.94 -6.74 -5.53
N ALA A 37 21.73 -6.38 -4.26
CA ALA A 37 22.76 -6.54 -3.22
C ALA A 37 23.16 -8.01 -2.95
N GLU A 38 22.36 -8.97 -3.42
CA GLU A 38 22.61 -10.40 -3.30
C GLU A 38 23.31 -10.98 -4.56
N GLY A 39 23.54 -10.16 -5.59
CA GLY A 39 24.17 -10.57 -6.84
C GLY A 39 23.20 -11.10 -7.90
N ASN A 40 21.89 -11.06 -7.66
CA ASN A 40 20.90 -11.52 -8.63
C ASN A 40 20.66 -10.47 -9.71
N GLN A 41 20.54 -10.92 -10.96
CA GLN A 41 20.22 -10.07 -12.10
C GLN A 41 18.71 -9.87 -12.19
N ILE A 42 18.26 -8.66 -11.89
CA ILE A 42 16.86 -8.26 -11.98
C ILE A 42 16.67 -7.52 -13.30
N VAL A 43 15.93 -8.15 -14.21
CA VAL A 43 15.47 -7.54 -15.46
C VAL A 43 14.18 -6.79 -15.14
N ASP A 44 14.27 -5.46 -15.01
CA ASP A 44 13.12 -4.60 -14.76
C ASP A 44 13.11 -3.43 -15.76
N TYR A 45 11.92 -2.90 -16.02
CA TYR A 45 11.68 -1.79 -16.94
C TYR A 45 12.48 -0.54 -16.57
N ILE A 46 12.75 -0.34 -15.27
CA ILE A 46 13.61 0.76 -14.80
C ILE A 46 15.03 0.64 -15.35
N ALA A 47 15.60 -0.57 -15.40
CA ALA A 47 16.93 -0.80 -15.95
C ALA A 47 16.97 -0.51 -17.46
N GLU A 48 15.91 -0.88 -18.18
CA GLU A 48 15.77 -0.55 -19.61
C GLU A 48 15.68 0.96 -19.82
N LEU A 49 14.91 1.66 -18.99
CA LEU A 49 14.80 3.12 -19.04
C LEU A 49 16.14 3.80 -18.77
N GLU A 50 16.87 3.41 -17.72
CA GLU A 50 18.18 3.98 -17.39
C GLU A 50 19.19 3.81 -18.55
N LEU A 51 19.29 2.60 -19.12
CA LEU A 51 20.14 2.35 -20.29
C LEU A 51 19.68 3.10 -21.54
N SER A 52 18.37 3.28 -21.72
CA SER A 52 17.82 4.05 -22.84
C SER A 52 18.13 5.55 -22.72
N VAL A 53 18.10 6.10 -21.50
CA VAL A 53 18.47 7.49 -21.21
C VAL A 53 19.94 7.73 -21.50
N ASP A 54 20.83 6.82 -21.09
CA ASP A 54 22.26 6.95 -21.37
C ASP A 54 22.58 6.81 -22.86
N SER A 55 21.91 5.89 -23.55
CA SER A 55 22.00 5.77 -25.02
C SER A 55 21.54 7.06 -25.70
N LEU A 56 20.43 7.63 -25.24
CA LEU A 56 19.88 8.89 -25.77
C LEU A 56 20.83 10.06 -25.51
N LYS A 57 21.41 10.17 -24.30
CA LYS A 57 22.43 11.19 -23.98
C LYS A 57 23.64 11.11 -24.91
N ARG A 58 24.17 9.91 -25.15
CA ARG A 58 25.29 9.72 -26.10
C ARG A 58 24.91 10.15 -27.51
N ARG A 59 23.70 9.83 -27.95
CA ARG A 59 23.19 10.24 -29.26
C ARG A 59 23.00 11.75 -29.36
N VAL A 60 22.49 12.40 -28.30
CA VAL A 60 22.38 13.86 -28.23
C VAL A 60 23.75 14.50 -28.31
N HIS A 61 24.74 14.04 -27.54
CA HIS A 61 26.10 14.55 -27.62
C HIS A 61 26.75 14.34 -29.00
N GLY A 62 26.49 13.20 -29.65
CA GLY A 62 26.94 12.98 -31.04
C GLY A 62 26.31 13.98 -32.01
N LEU A 63 25.01 14.25 -31.88
CA LEU A 63 24.32 15.24 -32.71
C LEU A 63 24.77 16.67 -32.42
N GLU A 64 25.06 17.01 -31.17
CA GLU A 64 25.64 18.31 -30.79
C GLU A 64 27.02 18.50 -31.43
N TYR A 65 27.86 17.47 -31.40
CA TYR A 65 29.17 17.47 -32.06
C TYR A 65 29.05 17.67 -33.58
N ASP A 66 28.16 16.91 -34.24
CA ASP A 66 27.90 17.03 -35.69
C ASP A 66 27.37 18.42 -36.05
N LEU A 67 26.54 19.01 -35.20
CA LEU A 67 25.98 20.34 -35.39
C LEU A 67 27.08 21.40 -35.26
N GLU A 68 27.94 21.31 -34.23
CA GLU A 68 29.11 22.18 -34.10
C GLU A 68 30.06 22.07 -35.29
N GLU A 69 30.34 20.85 -35.77
CA GLU A 69 31.20 20.63 -36.93
C GLU A 69 30.60 21.29 -38.18
N LYS A 70 29.31 21.10 -38.44
CA LYS A 70 28.60 21.76 -39.55
C LYS A 70 28.58 23.27 -39.39
N GLN A 71 28.38 23.79 -38.18
CA GLN A 71 28.40 25.22 -37.90
C GLN A 71 29.79 25.82 -38.16
N ARG A 72 30.87 25.09 -37.84
CA ARG A 72 32.25 25.48 -38.18
C ARG A 72 32.47 25.53 -39.69
N VAL A 73 31.95 24.55 -40.44
CA VAL A 73 32.01 24.55 -41.91
C VAL A 73 31.25 25.74 -42.48
N ILE A 74 30.03 26.00 -42.01
CA ILE A 74 29.22 27.16 -42.43
C ILE A 74 29.95 28.46 -42.12
N THR A 75 30.56 28.58 -40.93
CA THR A 75 31.32 29.77 -40.53
C THR A 75 32.56 29.96 -41.41
N ARG A 76 33.24 28.87 -41.78
CA ARG A 76 34.38 28.92 -42.72
C ARG A 76 33.94 29.37 -44.11
N CYS A 77 32.82 28.86 -44.61
CA CYS A 77 32.25 29.26 -45.89
C CYS A 77 31.75 30.71 -45.89
N SER A 78 31.13 31.17 -44.79
CA SER A 78 30.60 32.54 -44.68
C SER A 78 31.68 33.60 -44.51
N GLN A 79 32.84 33.23 -43.96
CA GLN A 79 34.02 34.10 -43.83
C GLN A 79 34.83 34.23 -45.14
N GLY A 80 34.39 33.63 -46.24
CA GLY A 80 34.97 33.87 -47.56
C GLY A 80 36.31 33.17 -47.83
N ASN A 81 36.78 32.29 -46.94
CA ASN A 81 37.98 31.46 -47.17
C ASN A 81 37.62 30.21 -48.00
N ILE A 82 37.08 30.42 -49.20
CA ILE A 82 36.86 29.38 -50.22
C ILE A 82 38.06 29.36 -51.18
N GLU A 83 39.27 29.39 -50.64
CA GLU A 83 40.48 29.04 -51.38
C GLU A 83 41.11 27.86 -50.65
N GLN A 84 41.19 26.73 -51.35
CA GLN A 84 41.85 25.48 -50.91
C GLN A 84 41.13 24.65 -49.84
N VAL A 85 40.00 24.05 -50.21
CA VAL A 85 39.70 22.68 -49.73
C VAL A 85 39.51 21.79 -50.95
N SER A 86 40.64 21.30 -51.44
CA SER A 86 40.74 20.09 -52.25
C SER A 86 40.06 18.94 -51.51
N SER A 87 38.92 18.49 -52.01
CA SER A 87 38.32 17.22 -51.61
C SER A 87 39.20 16.06 -52.08
N PRO A 88 39.31 14.96 -51.32
CA PRO A 88 39.75 13.69 -51.86
C PRO A 88 38.54 13.09 -52.61
N THR A 89 38.28 13.60 -53.81
CA THR A 89 37.37 12.95 -54.73
C THR A 89 38.14 11.80 -55.37
N ALA A 90 37.67 10.58 -55.14
CA ALA A 90 38.05 9.42 -55.90
C ALA A 90 37.98 9.73 -57.42
N GLY A 91 38.98 9.24 -58.14
CA GLY A 91 39.34 9.63 -59.50
C GLY A 91 38.19 9.69 -60.49
N LEU A 92 38.01 10.87 -61.06
CA LEU A 92 37.65 11.04 -62.46
C LEU A 92 38.72 11.94 -63.07
N GLN A 93 39.63 11.31 -63.82
CA GLN A 93 40.69 11.98 -64.57
C GLN A 93 40.07 12.75 -65.74
N GLU A 94 39.90 14.06 -65.58
CA GLU A 94 39.82 14.98 -66.71
C GLU A 94 41.23 15.17 -67.27
N ARG A 95 41.63 14.26 -68.16
CA ARG A 95 42.88 14.40 -68.91
C ARG A 95 42.69 13.87 -70.33
N ASP A 96 41.76 14.44 -71.07
CA ASP A 96 41.64 14.21 -72.52
C ASP A 96 40.79 15.27 -73.26
N LEU A 97 41.17 16.56 -73.20
CA LEU A 97 40.52 17.62 -73.99
C LEU A 97 41.50 18.56 -74.72
N LEU A 98 42.72 18.09 -75.04
CA LEU A 98 43.64 18.86 -75.89
C LEU A 98 44.40 17.93 -76.85
N ASN A 99 43.71 17.36 -77.83
CA ASN A 99 44.33 17.04 -79.12
C ASN A 99 43.26 16.66 -80.15
N HIS A 100 42.77 17.65 -80.91
CA HIS A 100 42.43 17.50 -82.33
C HIS A 100 42.15 18.86 -82.97
N GLN A 101 43.23 19.61 -83.23
CA GLN A 101 43.27 20.45 -84.43
C GLN A 101 43.95 19.64 -85.54
N SER A 102 43.16 19.16 -86.51
CA SER A 102 43.53 19.33 -87.92
C SER A 102 42.38 18.93 -88.85
N LYS A 103 42.00 19.89 -89.69
CA LYS A 103 41.54 19.70 -91.08
C LYS A 103 40.24 18.93 -91.29
N LYS A 104 39.13 19.65 -91.52
CA LYS A 104 38.44 19.63 -92.82
C LYS A 104 37.31 20.66 -92.90
N THR A 105 37.36 21.42 -93.98
CA THR A 105 36.31 22.25 -94.57
C THR A 105 35.00 21.47 -94.81
N ARG A 106 33.88 22.20 -94.74
CA ARG A 106 32.47 21.84 -95.05
C ARG A 106 31.66 21.18 -93.91
N SER A 107 30.84 22.00 -93.24
CA SER A 107 29.38 21.77 -93.08
C SER A 107 28.80 22.87 -92.19
N VAL A 108 28.12 23.85 -92.80
CA VAL A 108 27.41 24.94 -92.10
C VAL A 108 25.98 24.50 -91.71
N THR A 109 25.63 23.23 -91.83
CA THR A 109 24.27 22.72 -91.57
C THR A 109 24.14 21.86 -90.31
N ASN A 110 25.24 21.46 -89.66
CA ASN A 110 25.17 20.55 -88.49
C ASN A 110 25.27 21.26 -87.11
N SER A 111 25.55 22.56 -87.07
CA SER A 111 25.64 23.30 -85.78
C SER A 111 24.28 23.74 -85.26
N CYS A 112 23.26 23.82 -86.12
CA CYS A 112 21.91 24.20 -85.73
C CYS A 112 21.21 23.04 -84.98
N ASP A 113 21.34 21.82 -85.49
CA ASP A 113 20.76 20.61 -84.87
C ASP A 113 21.36 20.32 -83.47
N LEU A 114 22.65 20.59 -83.28
CA LEU A 114 23.30 20.44 -81.97
C LEU A 114 22.80 21.48 -80.96
N ALA A 115 22.59 22.73 -81.41
CA ALA A 115 22.05 23.79 -80.58
C ALA A 115 20.58 23.55 -80.20
N GLU A 116 19.77 23.02 -81.12
CA GLU A 116 18.40 22.59 -80.85
C GLU A 116 18.34 21.44 -79.85
N SER A 117 19.20 20.43 -79.99
CA SER A 117 19.30 19.32 -79.04
C SER A 117 19.68 19.82 -77.63
N GLN A 118 20.66 20.73 -77.53
CA GLN A 118 21.05 21.32 -76.24
C GLN A 118 19.93 22.16 -75.62
N LEU A 119 19.21 22.96 -76.42
CA LEU A 119 18.04 23.70 -75.95
C LEU A 119 16.93 22.77 -75.44
N GLN A 120 16.72 21.63 -76.10
CA GLN A 120 15.73 20.65 -75.69
C GLN A 120 16.11 19.96 -74.38
N THR A 121 17.39 19.61 -74.18
CA THR A 121 17.91 19.08 -72.92
C THR A 121 17.75 20.07 -71.78
N VAL A 122 18.14 21.33 -71.98
CA VAL A 122 17.99 22.39 -70.98
C VAL A 122 16.52 22.63 -70.63
N SER A 123 15.61 22.57 -71.62
CA SER A 123 14.16 22.69 -71.39
C SER A 123 13.62 21.55 -70.50
N ILE A 124 14.07 20.32 -70.73
CA ILE A 124 13.69 19.15 -69.92
C ILE A 124 14.23 19.29 -68.49
N GLU A 125 15.48 19.69 -68.33
CA GLU A 125 16.08 19.91 -67.00
C GLU A 125 15.41 21.07 -66.25
N LEU A 126 15.08 22.16 -66.94
CA LEU A 126 14.31 23.28 -66.38
C LEU A 126 12.92 22.82 -65.92
N GLN A 127 12.25 21.98 -66.71
CA GLN A 127 10.94 21.45 -66.34
C GLN A 127 11.05 20.52 -65.12
N LYS A 128 12.06 19.65 -65.09
CA LYS A 128 12.32 18.75 -63.96
C LYS A 128 12.62 19.52 -62.68
N THR A 129 13.46 20.56 -62.74
CA THR A 129 13.77 21.41 -61.57
C THR A 129 12.55 22.17 -61.09
N LYS A 130 11.72 22.69 -62.02
CA LYS A 130 10.45 23.34 -61.68
C LYS A 130 9.47 22.41 -60.99
N ASP A 131 9.35 21.16 -61.44
CA ASP A 131 8.47 20.17 -60.83
C ASP A 131 9.00 19.71 -59.47
N THR A 132 10.33 19.62 -59.31
CA THR A 132 10.97 19.34 -58.01
C THR A 132 10.75 20.47 -57.01
N LEU A 133 10.93 21.74 -57.42
CA LEU A 133 10.62 22.88 -56.57
C LEU A 133 9.14 22.97 -56.19
N ARG A 134 8.23 22.54 -57.08
CA ARG A 134 6.79 22.47 -56.79
C ARG A 134 6.49 21.38 -55.75
N SER A 135 7.06 20.19 -55.88
CA SER A 135 6.87 19.12 -54.91
C SER A 135 7.46 19.49 -53.55
N GLU A 136 8.65 20.10 -53.50
CA GLU A 136 9.25 20.62 -52.27
C GLU A 136 8.40 21.72 -51.63
N ARG A 137 7.83 22.65 -52.40
CA ARG A 137 6.92 23.67 -51.87
C ARG A 137 5.64 23.07 -51.29
N ILE A 138 5.09 22.02 -51.91
CA ILE A 138 3.92 21.31 -51.38
C ILE A 138 4.29 20.58 -50.08
N ALA A 139 5.43 19.88 -50.06
CA ALA A 139 5.93 19.19 -48.87
C ALA A 139 6.17 20.18 -47.72
N ALA A 140 6.82 21.32 -47.97
CA ALA A 140 7.05 22.36 -46.98
C ALA A 140 5.74 22.92 -46.39
N ARG A 141 4.71 23.14 -47.24
CA ARG A 141 3.38 23.58 -46.77
C ARG A 141 2.73 22.53 -45.88
N SER A 142 2.75 21.25 -46.27
CA SER A 142 2.19 20.17 -45.44
C SER A 142 2.94 20.01 -44.11
N ALA A 143 4.27 20.20 -44.10
CA ALA A 143 5.05 20.16 -42.87
C ALA A 143 4.70 21.33 -41.94
N GLN A 144 4.45 22.52 -42.49
CA GLN A 144 4.03 23.69 -41.73
C GLN A 144 2.63 23.51 -41.12
N GLU A 145 1.68 22.96 -41.89
CA GLU A 145 0.34 22.64 -41.40
C GLU A 145 0.37 21.60 -40.27
N ASN A 146 1.15 20.53 -40.43
CA ASN A 146 1.33 19.52 -39.39
C ASN A 146 1.93 20.11 -38.11
N LEU A 147 2.92 21.01 -38.24
CA LEU A 147 3.52 21.68 -37.09
C LEU A 147 2.50 22.58 -36.37
N GLU A 148 1.63 23.28 -37.10
CA GLU A 148 0.57 24.10 -36.52
C GLU A 148 -0.45 23.25 -35.75
N ILE A 149 -0.87 22.12 -36.32
CA ILE A 149 -1.74 21.14 -35.66
C ILE A 149 -1.10 20.62 -34.37
N GLU A 150 0.18 20.22 -34.44
CA GLU A 150 0.92 19.71 -33.29
C GLU A 150 1.02 20.77 -32.17
N GLN A 151 1.33 22.02 -32.52
CA GLN A 151 1.34 23.13 -31.56
C GLN A 151 -0.04 23.37 -30.94
N GLN A 152 -1.13 23.25 -31.71
CA GLN A 152 -2.48 23.39 -31.19
C GLN A 152 -2.84 22.24 -30.22
N VAL A 153 -2.45 21.01 -30.54
CA VAL A 153 -2.60 19.84 -29.66
C VAL A 153 -1.81 20.04 -28.36
N HIS A 154 -0.56 20.50 -28.44
CA HIS A 154 0.25 20.80 -27.26
C HIS A 154 -0.37 21.89 -26.39
N LYS A 155 -0.88 22.98 -26.96
CA LYS A 155 -1.57 24.03 -26.22
C LYS A 155 -2.84 23.51 -25.52
N SER A 156 -3.63 22.69 -26.21
CA SER A 156 -4.83 22.05 -25.64
C SER A 156 -4.48 21.11 -24.49
N ASN A 157 -3.45 20.28 -24.66
CA ASN A 157 -2.98 19.37 -23.63
C ASN A 157 -2.42 20.12 -22.41
N ALA A 158 -1.64 21.18 -22.63
CA ALA A 158 -1.13 22.03 -21.55
C ALA A 158 -2.28 22.65 -20.74
N ALA A 159 -3.33 23.15 -21.40
CA ALA A 159 -4.51 23.66 -20.71
C ALA A 159 -5.24 22.59 -19.88
N ARG A 160 -5.38 21.36 -20.41
CA ARG A 160 -5.99 20.22 -19.68
C ARG A 160 -5.16 19.79 -18.48
N PHE A 161 -3.83 19.75 -18.60
CA PHE A 161 -2.95 19.46 -17.48
C PHE A 161 -3.04 20.55 -16.42
N GLN A 162 -3.06 21.83 -16.82
CA GLN A 162 -3.22 22.94 -15.87
C GLN A 162 -4.57 22.87 -15.11
N GLN A 163 -5.65 22.50 -15.79
CA GLN A 163 -6.95 22.27 -15.15
C GLN A 163 -6.91 21.10 -14.16
N THR A 164 -6.17 20.04 -14.49
CA THR A 164 -6.00 18.87 -13.63
C THR A 164 -5.18 19.23 -12.39
N ILE A 165 -4.07 19.96 -12.55
CA ILE A 165 -3.22 20.45 -11.45
C ILE A 165 -4.06 21.32 -10.50
N THR A 166 -4.75 22.33 -11.02
CA THR A 166 -5.57 23.23 -10.17
C THR A 166 -6.72 22.51 -9.45
N ARG A 167 -7.27 21.44 -10.05
CA ARG A 167 -8.23 20.57 -9.37
C ARG A 167 -7.57 19.79 -8.24
N LEU A 168 -6.44 19.14 -8.50
CA LEU A 168 -5.72 18.36 -7.50
C LEU A 168 -5.25 19.24 -6.32
N GLU A 169 -4.80 20.46 -6.58
CA GLU A 169 -4.44 21.43 -5.54
C GLU A 169 -5.63 21.80 -4.65
N ARG A 170 -6.84 21.97 -5.24
CA ARG A 170 -8.06 22.21 -4.47
C ARG A 170 -8.43 20.99 -3.61
N ASP A 171 -8.37 19.80 -4.18
CA ASP A 171 -8.68 18.56 -3.48
C ASP A 171 -7.67 18.33 -2.33
N LEU A 172 -6.38 18.62 -2.53
CA LEU A 172 -5.36 18.54 -1.48
C LEU A 172 -5.64 19.52 -0.34
N LYS A 173 -5.92 20.80 -0.65
CA LYS A 173 -6.27 21.80 0.37
C LYS A 173 -7.50 21.40 1.18
N GLN A 174 -8.52 20.84 0.53
CA GLN A 174 -9.70 20.33 1.22
C GLN A 174 -9.33 19.18 2.16
N ARG A 175 -8.52 18.22 1.71
CA ARG A 175 -8.07 17.09 2.53
C ARG A 175 -7.21 17.52 3.71
N GLU A 176 -6.35 18.52 3.55
CA GLU A 176 -5.58 19.09 4.65
C GLU A 176 -6.49 19.72 5.72
N GLN A 177 -7.56 20.41 5.31
CA GLN A 177 -8.55 20.97 6.24
C GLN A 177 -9.33 19.87 6.97
N GLU A 178 -9.76 18.81 6.25
CA GLU A 178 -10.41 17.64 6.85
C GLU A 178 -9.49 16.95 7.87
N LEU A 179 -8.20 16.81 7.56
CA LEU A 179 -7.22 16.20 8.47
C LEU A 179 -7.01 17.06 9.72
N LYS A 180 -6.91 18.38 9.57
CA LYS A 180 -6.86 19.30 10.72
C LYS A 180 -8.10 19.20 11.60
N ALA A 181 -9.29 19.18 11.01
CA ALA A 181 -10.55 19.03 11.76
C ALA A 181 -10.64 17.66 12.47
N ALA A 182 -10.21 16.58 11.81
CA ALA A 182 -10.12 15.26 12.42
C ALA A 182 -9.12 15.23 13.58
N GLY A 183 -7.97 15.90 13.44
CA GLY A 183 -6.97 16.03 14.49
C GLY A 183 -7.53 16.72 15.74
N VAL A 184 -8.26 17.83 15.57
CA VAL A 184 -8.96 18.51 16.68
C VAL A 184 -9.99 17.59 17.35
N LYS A 185 -10.74 16.81 16.56
CA LYS A 185 -11.72 15.85 17.12
C LYS A 185 -11.06 14.72 17.89
N VAL A 186 -9.92 14.21 17.43
CA VAL A 186 -9.16 13.17 18.14
C VAL A 186 -8.61 13.72 19.46
N ALA A 187 -8.09 14.95 19.48
CA ALA A 187 -7.65 15.60 20.71
C ALA A 187 -8.82 15.75 21.71
N ALA A 188 -9.97 16.25 21.27
CA ALA A 188 -11.15 16.38 22.14
C ALA A 188 -11.63 15.03 22.72
N LEU A 189 -11.63 13.96 21.90
CA LEU A 189 -11.98 12.62 22.37
C LEU A 189 -10.94 12.05 23.35
N HIS A 190 -9.68 12.43 23.21
CA HIS A 190 -8.62 12.04 24.13
C HIS A 190 -8.83 12.69 25.49
N ASP A 191 -9.11 14.00 25.52
CA ASP A 191 -9.41 14.75 26.75
C ASP A 191 -10.68 14.18 27.45
N GLU A 192 -11.73 13.84 26.68
CA GLU A 192 -12.93 13.18 27.22
C GLU A 192 -12.62 11.81 27.83
N MET A 193 -11.72 11.03 27.20
CA MET A 193 -11.31 9.73 27.69
C MET A 193 -10.49 9.83 28.98
N GLU A 194 -9.54 10.77 29.05
CA GLU A 194 -8.76 11.02 30.27
C GLU A 194 -9.68 11.43 31.42
N SER A 195 -10.63 12.35 31.18
CA SER A 195 -11.61 12.75 32.19
C SER A 195 -12.49 11.58 32.66
N SER A 196 -12.90 10.69 31.73
CA SER A 196 -13.66 9.49 32.08
C SER A 196 -12.82 8.47 32.87
N GLU A 197 -11.52 8.38 32.62
CA GLU A 197 -10.61 7.49 33.34
C GLU A 197 -10.39 7.97 34.78
N GLU A 198 -10.22 9.28 34.97
CA GLU A 198 -10.17 9.91 36.30
C GLU A 198 -11.44 9.63 37.12
N GLN A 199 -12.62 9.83 36.52
CA GLN A 199 -13.90 9.53 37.17
C GLN A 199 -14.04 8.03 37.53
N ALA A 200 -13.56 7.14 36.66
CA ALA A 200 -13.59 5.70 36.92
C ALA A 200 -12.63 5.31 38.07
N MET A 201 -11.45 5.95 38.16
CA MET A 201 -10.52 5.74 39.27
C MET A 201 -11.10 6.23 40.60
N GLU A 202 -11.72 7.41 40.62
CA GLU A 202 -12.38 7.94 41.82
C GLU A 202 -13.52 7.02 42.29
N ALA A 203 -14.37 6.56 41.37
CA ALA A 203 -15.43 5.62 41.67
C ALA A 203 -14.89 4.27 42.21
N SER A 204 -13.76 3.80 41.69
CA SER A 204 -13.08 2.59 42.16
C SER A 204 -12.54 2.76 43.60
N GLN A 205 -11.92 3.90 43.89
CA GLN A 205 -11.44 4.24 45.24
C GLN A 205 -12.59 4.27 46.24
N LEU A 206 -13.67 5.01 45.95
CA LEU A 206 -14.88 5.07 46.78
C LEU A 206 -15.49 3.68 46.99
N SER A 207 -15.53 2.83 45.96
CA SER A 207 -16.02 1.45 46.09
C SER A 207 -15.13 0.61 47.02
N SER A 208 -13.82 0.80 46.96
CA SER A 208 -12.87 0.11 47.84
C SER A 208 -13.00 0.53 49.30
N GLU A 209 -13.17 1.83 49.55
CA GLU A 209 -13.39 2.38 50.89
C GLU A 209 -14.70 1.88 51.49
N LEU A 210 -15.78 1.89 50.71
CA LEU A 210 -17.08 1.38 51.16
C LEU A 210 -17.00 -0.11 51.52
N ARG A 211 -16.28 -0.93 50.74
CA ARG A 211 -16.04 -2.34 51.06
C ARG A 211 -15.26 -2.50 52.37
N ALA A 212 -14.23 -1.69 52.59
CA ALA A 212 -13.46 -1.71 53.82
C ALA A 212 -14.33 -1.33 55.04
N GLN A 213 -15.19 -0.32 54.90
CA GLN A 213 -16.15 0.06 55.95
C GLN A 213 -17.15 -1.05 56.26
N ILE A 214 -17.69 -1.71 55.23
CA ILE A 214 -18.62 -2.85 55.40
C ILE A 214 -17.93 -4.01 56.13
N GLU A 215 -16.69 -4.36 55.78
CA GLU A 215 -15.95 -5.41 56.48
C GLU A 215 -15.63 -5.03 57.93
N LEU A 216 -15.31 -3.76 58.21
CA LEU A 216 -15.13 -3.26 59.57
C LEU A 216 -16.43 -3.35 60.39
N GLN A 217 -17.59 -3.02 59.80
CA GLN A 217 -18.87 -3.17 60.49
C GLN A 217 -19.21 -4.64 60.75
N LYS A 218 -18.93 -5.54 59.80
CA LYS A 218 -19.12 -6.98 59.98
C LYS A 218 -18.27 -7.54 61.11
N THR A 219 -17.01 -7.13 61.22
CA THR A 219 -16.11 -7.59 62.31
C THR A 219 -16.61 -7.10 63.66
N ARG A 220 -16.98 -5.82 63.80
CA ARG A 220 -17.58 -5.27 65.04
C ARG A 220 -18.85 -6.01 65.46
N LEU A 221 -19.73 -6.34 64.51
CA LEU A 221 -20.93 -7.11 64.79
C LEU A 221 -20.61 -8.52 65.29
N ARG A 222 -19.62 -9.20 64.68
CA ARG A 222 -19.17 -10.53 65.15
C ARG A 222 -18.60 -10.47 66.56
N GLU A 223 -17.77 -9.48 66.87
CA GLU A 223 -17.22 -9.28 68.22
C GLU A 223 -18.32 -9.01 69.26
N ALA A 224 -19.31 -8.18 68.92
CA ALA A 224 -20.46 -7.93 69.79
C ALA A 224 -21.30 -9.20 70.02
N HIS A 225 -21.53 -10.01 68.99
CA HIS A 225 -22.22 -11.30 69.13
C HIS A 225 -21.45 -12.27 70.04
N LEU A 226 -20.13 -12.40 69.86
CA LEU A 226 -19.30 -13.25 70.72
C LEU A 226 -19.30 -12.77 72.18
N ALA A 227 -19.27 -11.46 72.41
CA ALA A 227 -19.36 -10.90 73.76
C ALA A 227 -20.71 -11.17 74.44
N LEU A 228 -21.81 -11.12 73.67
CA LEU A 228 -23.15 -11.48 74.18
C LEU A 228 -23.22 -12.98 74.52
N GLU A 229 -22.70 -13.84 73.66
CA GLU A 229 -22.66 -15.30 73.88
C GLU A 229 -21.82 -15.65 75.13
N GLN A 230 -20.67 -14.99 75.31
CA GLN A 230 -19.85 -15.16 76.53
C GLN A 230 -20.59 -14.77 77.80
N LYS A 231 -21.31 -13.64 77.78
CA LYS A 231 -22.15 -13.20 78.92
C LYS A 231 -23.28 -14.19 79.20
N GLU A 232 -23.87 -14.77 78.17
CA GLU A 232 -24.92 -15.78 78.34
C GLU A 232 -24.38 -17.07 78.98
N ILE A 233 -23.21 -17.54 78.53
CA ILE A 233 -22.51 -18.68 79.14
C ILE A 233 -22.17 -18.39 80.62
N GLU A 234 -21.68 -17.19 80.93
CA GLU A 234 -21.36 -16.79 82.30
C GLU A 234 -22.62 -16.75 83.20
N MET A 235 -23.73 -16.19 82.69
CA MET A 235 -25.00 -16.22 83.40
C MET A 235 -25.53 -17.64 83.61
N GLN A 236 -25.38 -18.54 82.64
CA GLN A 236 -25.77 -19.94 82.80
C GLN A 236 -24.95 -20.62 83.92
N ARG A 237 -23.62 -20.42 83.96
CA ARG A 237 -22.76 -20.92 85.05
C ARG A 237 -23.15 -20.38 86.42
N LEU A 238 -23.53 -19.10 86.51
CA LEU A 238 -24.03 -18.50 87.75
C LEU A 238 -25.38 -19.09 88.19
N LYS A 239 -26.24 -19.50 87.26
CA LYS A 239 -27.48 -20.22 87.58
C LYS A 239 -27.17 -21.64 88.06
N GLU A 240 -26.28 -22.37 87.39
CA GLU A 240 -25.87 -23.73 87.78
C GLU A 240 -25.21 -23.78 89.16
N THR A 241 -24.35 -22.81 89.49
CA THR A 241 -23.73 -22.70 90.82
C THR A 241 -24.74 -22.36 91.92
N LYS A 242 -25.76 -21.55 91.64
CA LYS A 242 -26.87 -21.30 92.58
C LYS A 242 -27.73 -22.55 92.81
N VAL A 243 -28.00 -23.34 91.78
CA VAL A 243 -28.70 -24.64 91.90
C VAL A 243 -27.86 -25.64 92.71
N ALA A 244 -26.54 -25.71 92.45
CA ALA A 244 -25.62 -26.55 93.23
C ALA A 244 -25.53 -26.15 94.72
N SER A 245 -25.78 -24.88 95.06
CA SER A 245 -25.85 -24.42 96.46
C SER A 245 -27.16 -24.75 97.18
N TYR A 246 -28.23 -25.07 96.43
CA TYR A 246 -29.51 -25.53 96.97
C TYR A 246 -29.65 -27.07 97.00
N ASP A 247 -28.89 -27.79 96.17
CA ASP A 247 -28.94 -29.26 96.08
C ASP A 247 -27.83 -29.98 96.87
N GLY A 248 -27.34 -29.37 97.95
CA GLY A 248 -26.48 -30.04 98.95
C GLY A 248 -27.19 -31.13 99.78
N ARG A 249 -28.44 -31.50 99.46
CA ARG A 249 -29.21 -32.58 100.10
C ARG A 249 -30.18 -33.26 99.13
N ALA A 250 -29.69 -33.87 98.07
CA ALA A 250 -30.45 -34.93 97.39
C ALA A 250 -29.54 -35.87 96.60
N SER A 251 -29.13 -36.94 97.29
CA SER A 251 -29.04 -38.33 96.82
C SER A 251 -29.47 -38.58 95.36
N LEU A 252 -28.59 -39.15 94.53
CA LEU A 252 -28.40 -40.61 94.36
C LEU A 252 -29.38 -41.24 93.34
N LYS A 253 -28.79 -41.82 92.27
CA LYS A 253 -29.39 -42.75 91.27
C LYS A 253 -30.40 -42.08 90.32
N VAL A 254 -30.34 -42.30 89.00
CA VAL A 254 -30.69 -43.57 88.34
C VAL A 254 -30.00 -43.67 86.97
N ALA A 255 -29.67 -44.91 86.62
CA ALA A 255 -28.97 -45.35 85.42
C ALA A 255 -29.87 -45.51 84.18
N HIS A 256 -29.17 -45.71 83.05
CA HIS A 256 -29.58 -46.32 81.78
C HIS A 256 -30.52 -45.54 80.85
N LYS A 257 -30.05 -45.23 79.63
CA LYS A 257 -30.35 -46.07 78.46
C LYS A 257 -29.49 -45.74 77.24
N GLU A 258 -29.30 -46.78 76.45
CA GLU A 258 -28.45 -46.95 75.28
C GLU A 258 -28.82 -46.04 74.09
N SER A 259 -27.84 -45.69 73.25
CA SER A 259 -27.79 -46.18 71.85
C SER A 259 -26.63 -45.60 71.02
N LYS A 260 -25.75 -46.53 70.61
CA LYS A 260 -25.21 -46.75 69.26
C LYS A 260 -24.39 -45.64 68.56
N SER A 261 -23.10 -45.97 68.42
CA SER A 261 -22.26 -45.80 67.22
C SER A 261 -23.07 -45.90 65.91
N SER A 262 -22.87 -45.03 64.92
CA SER A 262 -21.85 -45.20 63.88
C SER A 262 -22.01 -44.12 62.78
N PRO A 263 -21.00 -43.94 61.91
CA PRO A 263 -20.72 -42.71 61.17
C PRO A 263 -21.26 -42.69 59.73
N SER A 264 -21.10 -41.54 59.07
CA SER A 264 -20.86 -41.43 57.63
C SER A 264 -21.83 -42.15 56.69
N MET A 265 -22.78 -41.40 56.12
CA MET A 265 -23.24 -41.62 54.75
C MET A 265 -23.31 -40.27 54.04
N PHE A 266 -22.19 -39.90 53.42
CA PHE A 266 -22.15 -38.96 52.31
C PHE A 266 -23.04 -39.52 51.19
N SER A 267 -24.30 -39.09 51.10
CA SER A 267 -25.10 -39.32 49.90
C SER A 267 -24.56 -38.44 48.78
N ARG A 268 -23.52 -38.94 48.12
CA ARG A 268 -23.09 -38.49 46.80
C ARG A 268 -24.18 -38.94 45.82
N ARG A 269 -25.25 -38.14 45.72
CA ARG A 269 -26.24 -38.27 44.66
C ARG A 269 -25.56 -37.86 43.37
N THR A 270 -25.10 -38.84 42.60
CA THR A 270 -24.73 -38.67 41.21
C THR A 270 -26.00 -38.31 40.45
N GLU A 271 -26.21 -37.01 40.25
CA GLU A 271 -27.10 -36.55 39.19
C GLU A 271 -26.58 -37.09 37.85
N PRO A 272 -27.47 -37.53 36.95
CA PRO A 272 -27.07 -37.94 35.63
C PRO A 272 -26.49 -36.72 34.92
N GLN A 273 -25.21 -36.80 34.55
CA GLN A 273 -24.56 -35.90 33.59
C GLN A 273 -25.27 -36.02 32.25
N THR A 274 -26.42 -35.37 32.13
CA THR A 274 -26.90 -34.90 30.84
C THR A 274 -26.05 -33.69 30.52
N SER A 275 -25.51 -33.70 29.31
CA SER A 275 -24.57 -32.78 28.69
C SER A 275 -25.11 -31.34 28.57
N SER A 276 -25.46 -30.72 29.69
CA SER A 276 -25.76 -29.31 29.74
C SER A 276 -24.42 -28.58 29.72
N VAL A 277 -24.08 -28.06 28.54
CA VAL A 277 -23.02 -27.06 28.34
C VAL A 277 -23.17 -26.04 29.47
N SER A 278 -22.15 -25.93 30.32
CA SER A 278 -22.20 -25.11 31.53
C SER A 278 -22.56 -23.67 31.17
N ALA A 279 -23.28 -22.95 32.05
CA ALA A 279 -23.71 -21.57 31.77
C ALA A 279 -22.52 -20.68 31.30
N HIS A 280 -21.33 -20.93 31.84
CA HIS A 280 -20.08 -20.29 31.45
C HIS A 280 -19.65 -20.59 30.01
N GLN A 281 -19.77 -21.85 29.56
CA GLN A 281 -19.49 -22.24 28.17
C GLN A 281 -20.48 -21.60 27.19
N ARG A 282 -21.77 -21.46 27.57
CA ARG A 282 -22.75 -20.74 26.72
C ARG A 282 -22.41 -19.25 26.60
N GLY A 283 -21.99 -18.61 27.69
CA GLY A 283 -21.50 -17.23 27.69
C GLY A 283 -20.29 -17.04 26.78
N ALA A 284 -19.31 -17.94 26.86
CA ALA A 284 -18.12 -17.92 26.02
C ALA A 284 -18.46 -18.10 24.52
N VAL A 285 -19.36 -19.04 24.18
CA VAL A 285 -19.82 -19.24 22.80
C VAL A 285 -20.54 -18.01 22.26
N GLN A 286 -21.37 -17.34 23.07
CA GLN A 286 -22.05 -16.11 22.66
C GLN A 286 -21.09 -14.93 22.47
N ALA A 287 -20.13 -14.75 23.37
CA ALA A 287 -19.09 -13.73 23.21
C ALA A 287 -18.28 -13.97 21.91
N LEU A 288 -17.92 -15.23 21.65
CA LEU A 288 -17.20 -15.61 20.44
C LEU A 288 -18.05 -15.39 19.17
N LYS A 289 -19.36 -15.70 19.20
CA LYS A 289 -20.31 -15.36 18.11
C LYS A 289 -20.28 -13.86 17.80
N GLY A 290 -20.30 -13.02 18.83
CA GLY A 290 -20.20 -11.57 18.68
C GLY A 290 -18.91 -11.14 17.98
N ASN A 291 -17.77 -11.72 18.36
CA ASN A 291 -16.47 -11.43 17.74
C ASN A 291 -16.42 -11.88 16.28
N VAL A 292 -16.82 -13.12 15.99
CA VAL A 292 -16.85 -13.67 14.63
C VAL A 292 -17.80 -12.87 13.72
N LYS A 293 -18.94 -12.39 14.25
CA LYS A 293 -19.86 -11.52 13.52
C LYS A 293 -19.25 -10.15 13.19
N ARG A 294 -18.49 -9.56 14.12
CA ARG A 294 -17.75 -8.30 13.87
C ARG A 294 -16.69 -8.49 12.79
N GLU A 295 -15.90 -9.55 12.85
CA GLU A 295 -14.92 -9.89 11.81
C GLU A 295 -15.60 -10.06 10.44
N LEU A 296 -16.73 -10.79 10.39
CA LEU A 296 -17.50 -10.96 9.16
C LEU A 296 -17.97 -9.61 8.59
N GLN A 297 -18.46 -8.69 9.42
CA GLN A 297 -18.87 -7.36 8.99
C GLN A 297 -17.69 -6.55 8.44
N GLN A 298 -16.49 -6.67 9.00
CA GLN A 298 -15.29 -6.05 8.45
C GLN A 298 -14.96 -6.60 7.06
N VAL A 299 -15.06 -7.92 6.87
CA VAL A 299 -14.85 -8.55 5.55
C VAL A 299 -15.90 -8.07 4.54
N VAL A 300 -17.16 -7.91 4.92
CA VAL A 300 -18.20 -7.36 4.04
C VAL A 300 -17.84 -5.94 3.58
N ARG A 301 -17.34 -5.08 4.45
CA ARG A 301 -16.87 -3.73 4.08
C ARG A 301 -15.69 -3.78 3.10
N LEU A 302 -14.74 -4.70 3.31
CA LEU A 302 -13.62 -4.89 2.39
C LEU A 302 -14.09 -5.37 1.01
N ILE A 303 -15.09 -6.26 0.95
CA ILE A 303 -15.68 -6.70 -0.32
C ILE A 303 -16.33 -5.52 -1.05
N GLN A 304 -17.09 -4.68 -0.34
CA GLN A 304 -17.69 -3.48 -0.92
C GLN A 304 -16.62 -2.52 -1.46
N GLN A 305 -15.55 -2.29 -0.71
CA GLN A 305 -14.41 -1.47 -1.14
C GLN A 305 -13.77 -2.05 -2.41
N ARG A 306 -13.55 -3.36 -2.44
CA ARG A 306 -13.00 -4.07 -3.60
C ARG A 306 -13.89 -3.90 -4.82
N ASP A 307 -15.18 -4.12 -4.68
CA ASP A 307 -16.13 -4.02 -5.79
C ASP A 307 -16.25 -2.58 -6.31
N GLN A 308 -16.15 -1.59 -5.42
CA GLN A 308 -16.10 -0.17 -5.81
C GLN A 308 -14.82 0.16 -6.59
N MET A 309 -13.65 -0.26 -6.10
CA MET A 309 -12.39 -0.06 -6.83
C MET A 309 -12.42 -0.78 -8.18
N TYR A 310 -12.96 -2.00 -8.22
CA TYR A 310 -13.09 -2.76 -9.44
C TYR A 310 -13.91 -2.04 -10.51
N ARG A 311 -15.06 -1.48 -10.14
CA ARG A 311 -15.88 -0.67 -11.06
C ARG A 311 -15.12 0.55 -11.59
N SER A 312 -14.35 1.23 -10.73
CA SER A 312 -13.53 2.37 -11.14
C SER A 312 -12.38 1.95 -12.07
N PHE A 313 -11.80 0.77 -11.82
CA PHE A 313 -10.70 0.22 -12.61
C PHE A 313 -11.17 -0.22 -14.01
N GLN A 314 -12.30 -0.93 -14.10
CA GLN A 314 -12.89 -1.34 -15.38
C GLN A 314 -13.19 -0.15 -16.30
N SER A 315 -13.56 1.01 -15.74
CA SER A 315 -13.84 2.21 -16.54
C SER A 315 -12.61 2.89 -17.13
N LYS A 316 -11.41 2.60 -16.59
CA LYS A 316 -10.16 3.31 -16.93
C LYS A 316 -9.15 2.44 -17.67
N SER A 317 -9.12 1.14 -17.41
CA SER A 317 -8.11 0.24 -17.98
C SER A 317 -8.52 -0.27 -19.37
N GLY A 318 -7.92 0.29 -20.42
CA GLY A 318 -8.16 -0.13 -21.81
C GLY A 318 -7.37 -1.37 -22.26
N THR A 319 -6.33 -1.77 -21.52
CA THR A 319 -5.39 -2.83 -21.96
C THR A 319 -5.22 -3.95 -20.94
N VAL A 320 -5.41 -3.69 -19.64
CA VAL A 320 -5.23 -4.70 -18.58
C VAL A 320 -6.58 -5.10 -17.99
N SER A 321 -7.01 -6.33 -18.27
CA SER A 321 -8.21 -6.89 -17.64
C SER A 321 -7.87 -7.50 -16.28
N PHE A 322 -8.54 -7.05 -15.22
CA PHE A 322 -8.49 -7.67 -13.91
C PHE A 322 -9.83 -8.37 -13.65
N LYS A 323 -9.83 -9.50 -12.94
CA LYS A 323 -11.06 -10.19 -12.52
C LYS A 323 -10.95 -10.54 -11.04
N PRO A 324 -11.78 -9.96 -10.16
CA PRO A 324 -11.75 -10.24 -8.73
C PRO A 324 -11.95 -11.72 -8.44
N GLN A 325 -11.26 -12.23 -7.44
CA GLN A 325 -11.49 -13.60 -7.00
C GLN A 325 -12.90 -13.77 -6.42
N GLN A 326 -13.46 -14.98 -6.56
CA GLN A 326 -14.76 -15.28 -5.97
C GLN A 326 -14.68 -15.19 -4.45
N THR A 327 -15.65 -14.52 -3.83
CA THR A 327 -15.79 -14.39 -2.36
C THR A 327 -16.40 -15.66 -1.75
N ARG A 328 -15.70 -16.78 -1.96
CA ARG A 328 -16.07 -18.11 -1.46
C ARG A 328 -14.83 -18.76 -0.85
N THR A 329 -15.02 -19.46 0.25
CA THR A 329 -13.96 -20.30 0.87
C THR A 329 -13.59 -21.47 -0.04
N GLN A 330 -12.45 -22.12 0.20
CA GLN A 330 -12.12 -23.42 -0.40
C GLN A 330 -13.24 -24.47 -0.23
N ARG A 331 -13.96 -24.42 0.90
CA ARG A 331 -15.11 -25.31 1.19
C ARG A 331 -16.41 -24.93 0.46
N GLY A 332 -16.37 -23.97 -0.47
CA GLY A 332 -17.54 -23.51 -1.22
C GLY A 332 -18.60 -22.74 -0.42
N ARG A 333 -18.26 -22.27 0.80
CA ARG A 333 -19.16 -21.46 1.62
C ARG A 333 -19.14 -20.00 1.16
N THR A 334 -20.34 -19.45 0.97
CA THR A 334 -20.55 -18.03 0.69
C THR A 334 -20.71 -17.26 1.99
N ILE A 335 -20.61 -15.92 1.94
CA ILE A 335 -20.88 -15.05 3.09
C ILE A 335 -22.24 -15.37 3.74
N ALA A 336 -23.31 -15.57 2.96
CA ALA A 336 -24.62 -15.95 3.49
C ALA A 336 -24.62 -17.30 4.23
N LYS A 337 -23.88 -18.30 3.74
CA LYS A 337 -23.71 -19.58 4.42
C LYS A 337 -22.90 -19.44 5.71
N ILE A 338 -21.90 -18.55 5.74
CA ILE A 338 -21.13 -18.26 6.94
C ILE A 338 -22.00 -17.54 7.97
N THR A 339 -22.76 -16.51 7.57
CA THR A 339 -23.70 -15.79 8.45
C THR A 339 -24.71 -16.74 9.09
N SER A 340 -25.35 -17.60 8.31
CA SER A 340 -26.29 -18.59 8.85
C SER A 340 -25.60 -19.63 9.73
N GLY A 341 -24.37 -20.02 9.40
CA GLY A 341 -23.52 -20.89 10.22
C GLY A 341 -23.20 -20.30 11.59
N ILE A 342 -22.84 -19.02 11.67
CA ILE A 342 -22.54 -18.33 12.95
C ILE A 342 -23.76 -18.34 13.87
N SER A 343 -24.94 -18.03 13.33
CA SER A 343 -26.18 -18.04 14.12
C SER A 343 -26.48 -19.42 14.69
N LYS A 344 -26.28 -20.48 13.89
CA LYS A 344 -26.56 -21.88 14.24
C LYS A 344 -25.48 -22.57 15.06
N ALA A 345 -24.27 -22.03 15.13
CA ALA A 345 -23.14 -22.68 15.79
C ALA A 345 -23.42 -22.94 17.28
N GLY A 346 -23.31 -24.19 17.72
CA GLY A 346 -23.52 -24.61 19.10
C GLY A 346 -22.23 -24.74 19.90
N SER A 347 -21.08 -24.79 19.22
CA SER A 347 -19.78 -25.05 19.84
C SER A 347 -18.69 -24.04 19.42
N VAL A 348 -17.67 -23.93 20.27
CA VAL A 348 -16.46 -23.13 20.00
C VAL A 348 -15.74 -23.64 18.75
N ASN A 349 -15.70 -24.96 18.55
CA ASN A 349 -15.04 -25.59 17.40
C ASN A 349 -15.71 -25.20 16.07
N GLU A 350 -17.06 -25.17 16.02
CA GLU A 350 -17.78 -24.70 14.83
C GLU A 350 -17.50 -23.24 14.53
N LEU A 351 -17.44 -22.39 15.56
CA LEU A 351 -17.09 -20.97 15.42
C LEU A 351 -15.65 -20.77 14.95
N ALA A 352 -14.70 -21.55 15.45
CA ALA A 352 -13.31 -21.50 15.02
C ALA A 352 -13.15 -21.87 13.52
N VAL A 353 -13.91 -22.87 13.05
CA VAL A 353 -13.96 -23.21 11.63
C VAL A 353 -14.52 -22.06 10.80
N LEU A 354 -15.62 -21.44 11.23
CA LEU A 354 -16.22 -20.28 10.55
C LEU A 354 -15.28 -19.06 10.57
N GLN A 355 -14.52 -18.88 11.64
CA GLN A 355 -13.52 -17.81 11.73
C GLN A 355 -12.38 -18.02 10.73
N ARG A 356 -11.91 -19.27 10.56
CA ARG A 356 -10.92 -19.61 9.53
C ARG A 356 -11.45 -19.33 8.12
N ASP A 357 -12.70 -19.70 7.86
CA ASP A 357 -13.40 -19.41 6.60
C ASP A 357 -13.48 -17.88 6.33
N ILE A 358 -13.76 -17.07 7.36
CA ILE A 358 -13.79 -15.60 7.26
C ILE A 358 -12.41 -15.03 6.91
N ARG A 359 -11.36 -15.49 7.61
CA ARG A 359 -9.97 -15.03 7.36
C ARG A 359 -9.48 -15.42 5.98
N GLU A 360 -9.91 -16.57 5.46
CA GLU A 360 -9.60 -16.97 4.09
C GLU A 360 -10.20 -16.00 3.06
N ILE A 361 -11.48 -15.65 3.20
CA ILE A 361 -12.12 -14.66 2.32
C ILE A 361 -11.44 -13.30 2.49
N GLN A 362 -11.11 -12.91 3.72
CA GLN A 362 -10.42 -11.65 4.01
C GLN A 362 -9.08 -11.56 3.29
N ALA A 363 -8.26 -12.63 3.33
CA ALA A 363 -6.95 -12.66 2.69
C ALA A 363 -7.07 -12.47 1.17
N ARG A 364 -7.99 -13.20 0.52
CA ARG A 364 -8.26 -13.07 -0.93
C ARG A 364 -8.70 -11.67 -1.32
N VAL A 365 -9.60 -11.06 -0.54
CA VAL A 365 -10.09 -9.70 -0.81
C VAL A 365 -8.97 -8.67 -0.62
N LYS A 366 -8.11 -8.83 0.38
CA LYS A 366 -6.95 -7.96 0.56
C LYS A 366 -5.93 -8.09 -0.58
N GLU A 367 -5.73 -9.30 -1.09
CA GLU A 367 -4.89 -9.56 -2.26
C GLU A 367 -5.47 -8.90 -3.52
N ASP A 368 -6.77 -9.06 -3.78
CA ASP A 368 -7.48 -8.37 -4.87
C ASP A 368 -7.30 -6.84 -4.77
N LEU A 369 -7.48 -6.28 -3.57
CA LEU A 369 -7.29 -4.85 -3.31
C LEU A 369 -5.85 -4.38 -3.54
N ALA A 370 -4.87 -5.16 -3.08
CA ALA A 370 -3.45 -4.85 -3.27
C ALA A 370 -3.07 -4.90 -4.76
N LEU A 371 -3.58 -5.88 -5.50
CA LEU A 371 -3.31 -6.02 -6.92
C LEU A 371 -3.94 -4.89 -7.74
N MET A 372 -5.21 -4.52 -7.46
CA MET A 372 -5.84 -3.37 -8.10
C MET A 372 -5.10 -2.06 -7.82
N LYS A 373 -4.53 -1.88 -6.63
CA LYS A 373 -3.70 -0.70 -6.30
C LYS A 373 -2.35 -0.67 -7.04
N ARG A 374 -1.84 -1.81 -7.48
CA ARG A 374 -0.61 -1.88 -8.28
C ARG A 374 -0.88 -1.63 -9.75
N LEU A 375 -2.07 -2.00 -10.23
CA LEU A 375 -2.46 -1.87 -11.63
C LEU A 375 -3.06 -0.51 -12.00
N GLY A 376 -3.68 0.20 -11.06
CA GLY A 376 -4.34 1.48 -11.27
C GLY A 376 -3.57 2.62 -10.64
#